data_AF-A0A7C3QSL9-F1
#
_entry.id   AF-A0A7C3QSL9-F1
#
_cell.length_a   1.000
_cell.length_b   1.000
_cell.length_c   1.000
_cell.angle_alpha   90.00
_cell.angle_beta   90.00
_cell.angle_gamma   90.00
#
_symmetry.space_group_name_H-M   'P 1'
#
loop_
_entity.id
_entity.type
_entity.pdbx_description
1 polymer ?
#
loop_
_entity_poly.entity_id
_entity_poly.type
_entity_poly.pdbx_seq_one_letter_code
_entity_poly.pdbx_strand_id
1 'polypeptide(L)'
;MSPLRRSSLKLIAGNAHPALAEDLARELTVPLATAEVGAFADGETRVHVAEDVRGAAVFIVQPTGPPVNEHLMVLALLADAVRAAGADRVIGIVPYLGYARQEQRSRPGDPRSAQVAGRLLGAVGLDHLVTLDLHAPALESALPMPATLLHAEEVFLPQVKRWGIPNLIIVAPDAGGLKRAQRYAL
;
A
#
# COMPACT_ATOMS: atom_id res chain seq x y z
N MET A 1 -5.99 13.47 -18.18
CA MET A 1 -5.75 13.64 -16.74
C MET A 1 -4.81 14.83 -16.58
N SER A 2 -5.26 15.91 -15.93
CA SER A 2 -4.42 17.09 -15.69
C SER A 2 -3.22 16.72 -14.80
N PRO A 3 -1.98 17.13 -15.12
CA PRO A 3 -0.84 16.91 -14.24
C PRO A 3 -1.12 17.56 -12.88
N LEU A 4 -1.00 16.78 -11.81
CA LEU A 4 -1.12 17.29 -10.44
C LEU A 4 -0.15 18.48 -10.29
N ARG A 5 -0.67 19.67 -9.99
CA ARG A 5 0.20 20.79 -9.61
C ARG A 5 0.92 20.36 -8.34
N ARG A 6 2.25 20.42 -8.29
CA ARG A 6 3.04 20.02 -7.10
C ARG A 6 2.57 20.70 -5.80
N SER A 7 1.98 21.89 -5.90
CA SER A 7 1.38 22.64 -4.79
C SER A 7 0.10 22.01 -4.20
N SER A 8 -0.47 20.98 -4.83
CA SER A 8 -1.67 20.28 -4.36
C SER A 8 -1.39 18.84 -3.92
N LEU A 9 -0.13 18.41 -3.83
CA LEU A 9 0.25 17.07 -3.34
C LEU A 9 0.61 17.15 -1.86
N LYS A 10 0.07 16.23 -1.06
CA LYS A 10 0.46 16.04 0.34
C LYS A 10 0.87 14.59 0.56
N LEU A 11 2.01 14.37 1.20
CA LEU A 11 2.51 13.04 1.53
C LEU A 11 2.48 12.86 3.05
N ILE A 12 1.71 11.89 3.53
CA ILE A 12 1.55 11.57 4.95
C ILE A 12 2.20 10.22 5.23
N ALA A 13 2.98 10.15 6.31
CA ALA A 13 3.50 8.90 6.83
C ALA A 13 2.54 8.34 7.90
N GLY A 14 2.18 7.07 7.79
CA GLY A 14 1.66 6.32 8.94
C GLY A 14 2.80 5.81 9.84
N ASN A 15 2.47 4.96 10.81
CA ASN A 15 3.44 4.42 11.77
C ASN A 15 4.12 3.10 11.34
N ALA A 16 3.68 2.46 10.25
CA ALA A 16 4.17 1.13 9.88
C ALA A 16 5.57 1.14 9.24
N HIS A 17 5.91 2.21 8.49
CA HIS A 17 7.24 2.34 7.88
C HIS A 17 7.61 3.81 7.58
N PRO A 18 7.85 4.67 8.60
CA PRO A 18 8.14 6.10 8.40
C PRO A 18 9.32 6.38 7.46
N ALA A 19 10.39 5.58 7.55
CA ALA A 19 11.58 5.75 6.69
C ALA A 19 11.27 5.67 5.18
N LEU A 20 10.28 4.85 4.78
CA LEU A 20 9.88 4.76 3.37
C LEU A 20 9.18 6.05 2.92
N ALA A 21 8.36 6.63 3.80
CA ALA A 21 7.71 7.90 3.52
C ALA A 21 8.74 9.03 3.38
N GLU A 22 9.77 9.04 4.24
CA GLU A 22 10.88 10.00 4.17
C GLU A 22 11.68 9.86 2.88
N ASP A 23 11.99 8.63 2.45
CA ASP A 23 12.71 8.38 1.20
C ASP A 23 11.89 8.83 -0.02
N LEU A 24 10.58 8.55 -0.04
CA LEU A 24 9.67 9.04 -1.07
C LEU A 24 9.55 10.57 -1.07
N ALA A 25 9.46 11.19 0.10
CA ALA A 25 9.43 12.65 0.25
C ALA A 25 10.69 13.30 -0.34
N ARG A 26 11.86 12.71 -0.05
CA ARG A 26 13.16 13.14 -0.57
C ARG A 26 13.22 13.05 -2.09
N GLU A 27 12.84 11.90 -2.64
CA GLU A 27 12.85 11.66 -4.09
C GLU A 27 11.90 12.62 -4.83
N LEU A 28 10.72 12.87 -4.26
CA LEU A 28 9.74 13.79 -4.83
C LEU A 28 10.04 15.27 -4.57
N THR A 29 11.03 15.57 -3.72
CA THR A 29 11.37 16.92 -3.26
C THR A 29 10.15 17.64 -2.66
N VAL A 30 9.40 16.93 -1.81
CA VAL A 30 8.24 17.45 -1.07
C VAL A 30 8.42 17.20 0.42
N PRO A 31 7.95 18.09 1.31
CA PRO A 31 7.95 17.81 2.74
C PRO A 31 6.88 16.75 3.07
N LEU A 32 7.10 16.01 4.15
CA LEU A 32 6.04 15.22 4.77
C LEU A 32 5.04 16.17 5.45
N ALA A 33 3.76 15.94 5.19
CA ALA A 33 2.67 16.59 5.89
C ALA A 33 2.59 16.07 7.33
N THR A 34 2.36 16.96 8.29
CA THR A 34 2.33 16.59 9.71
C THR A 34 1.06 15.80 10.03
N ALA A 35 1.26 14.56 10.46
CA ALA A 35 0.23 13.72 11.05
C ALA A 35 0.80 13.03 12.30
N GLU A 36 -0.02 12.97 13.34
CA GLU A 36 0.26 12.24 14.56
C GLU A 36 -0.46 10.90 14.51
N VAL A 37 0.25 9.82 14.82
CA VAL A 37 -0.30 8.47 14.99
C VAL A 37 0.14 7.96 16.35
N GLY A 38 -0.82 7.57 17.17
CA GLY A 38 -0.56 7.04 18.50
C GLY A 38 -1.70 6.16 18.99
N ALA A 39 -1.78 5.97 20.30
CA ALA A 39 -2.82 5.20 20.95
C ALA A 39 -3.34 5.91 22.20
N PHE A 40 -4.62 5.71 22.50
CA PHE A 40 -5.19 6.01 23.81
C PHE A 40 -4.72 4.98 24.85
N ALA A 41 -5.02 5.24 26.12
CA ALA A 41 -4.55 4.41 27.24
C ALA A 41 -5.09 2.97 27.21
N ASP A 42 -6.23 2.74 26.55
CA ASP A 42 -6.85 1.44 26.34
C ASP A 42 -6.38 0.73 25.06
N GLY A 43 -5.50 1.36 24.28
CA GLY A 43 -4.95 0.83 23.04
C GLY A 43 -5.72 1.20 21.77
N GLU A 44 -6.78 2.02 21.86
CA GLU A 44 -7.45 2.52 20.65
C GLU A 44 -6.52 3.41 19.83
N THR A 45 -6.46 3.17 18.52
CA THR A 45 -5.65 3.98 17.61
C THR A 45 -6.17 5.42 17.56
N ARG A 46 -5.26 6.38 17.75
CA ARG A 46 -5.53 7.81 17.60
C ARG A 46 -4.73 8.36 16.43
N VAL A 47 -5.39 9.11 15.56
CA VAL A 47 -4.73 9.86 14.49
C VAL A 47 -5.14 11.33 14.53
N HIS A 48 -4.24 12.23 14.14
CA HIS A 48 -4.54 13.64 13.95
C HIS A 48 -3.72 14.18 12.77
N VAL A 49 -4.38 14.75 11.76
CA VAL A 49 -3.70 15.41 10.64
C VAL A 49 -3.71 16.91 10.90
N ALA A 50 -2.54 17.50 11.13
CA ALA A 50 -2.38 18.91 11.47
C ALA A 50 -2.22 19.81 10.23
N GLU A 51 -1.98 19.21 9.06
CA GLU A 51 -1.76 19.88 7.79
C GLU A 51 -3.09 20.26 7.10
N ASP A 52 -3.13 21.41 6.42
CA ASP A 52 -4.25 21.72 5.51
C ASP A 52 -4.16 20.88 4.23
N VAL A 53 -5.12 19.96 4.09
CA VAL A 53 -5.23 19.02 2.96
C VAL A 53 -6.40 19.36 2.02
N ARG A 54 -7.10 20.48 2.22
CA ARG A 54 -8.29 20.81 1.43
C ARG A 54 -7.97 20.96 -0.05
N GLY A 55 -8.69 20.22 -0.89
CA GLY A 55 -8.49 20.20 -2.35
C GLY A 55 -7.16 19.54 -2.79
N ALA A 56 -6.41 18.95 -1.87
CA ALA A 56 -5.15 18.27 -2.18
C ALA A 56 -5.39 16.81 -2.61
N ALA A 57 -4.45 16.29 -3.40
CA ALA A 57 -4.24 14.86 -3.55
C ALA A 57 -3.30 14.39 -2.43
N VAL A 58 -3.85 13.61 -1.50
CA VAL A 58 -3.14 13.08 -0.33
C VAL A 58 -2.68 11.67 -0.61
N PHE A 59 -1.39 11.42 -0.42
CA PHE A 59 -0.76 10.11 -0.49
C PHE A 59 -0.42 9.66 0.93
N ILE A 60 -0.94 8.52 1.36
CA ILE A 60 -0.71 7.97 2.70
C ILE A 60 0.21 6.76 2.57
N VAL A 61 1.44 6.86 3.08
CA VAL A 61 2.41 5.76 3.10
C VAL A 61 2.19 4.94 4.36
N GLN A 62 1.55 3.78 4.20
CA GLN A 62 1.23 2.90 5.32
C GLN A 62 1.09 1.45 4.84
N PRO A 63 2.20 0.68 4.79
CA PRO A 63 2.14 -0.77 4.67
C PRO A 63 1.24 -1.37 5.76
N THR A 64 0.55 -2.47 5.46
CA THR A 64 -0.34 -3.16 6.41
C THR A 64 0.28 -4.49 6.87
N GLY A 65 1.59 -4.48 7.11
CA GLY A 65 2.36 -5.60 7.66
C GLY A 65 2.07 -5.84 9.14
N PRO A 66 2.64 -6.87 9.79
CA PRO A 66 2.47 -7.10 11.23
C PRO A 66 2.87 -5.87 12.08
N PRO A 67 2.06 -5.46 13.08
CA PRO A 67 0.71 -5.95 13.41
C PRO A 67 -0.37 -5.52 12.39
N VAL A 68 -0.90 -6.49 11.66
CA VAL A 68 -1.71 -6.25 10.44
C VAL A 68 -2.97 -5.42 10.72
N ASN A 69 -3.67 -5.73 11.82
CA ASN A 69 -4.94 -5.08 12.15
C ASN A 69 -4.75 -3.62 12.55
N GLU A 70 -3.74 -3.36 13.36
CA GLU A 70 -3.42 -2.01 13.82
C GLU A 70 -2.99 -1.13 12.65
N HIS A 71 -2.08 -1.62 11.80
CA HIS A 71 -1.65 -0.85 10.63
C HIS A 71 -2.78 -0.62 9.63
N LEU A 72 -3.68 -1.58 9.45
CA LEU A 72 -4.89 -1.41 8.63
C LEU A 72 -5.82 -0.34 9.21
N MET A 73 -6.02 -0.34 10.53
CA MET A 73 -6.83 0.66 11.21
C MET A 73 -6.22 2.05 11.15
N VAL A 74 -4.91 2.19 11.33
CA VAL A 74 -4.21 3.48 11.14
C VAL A 74 -4.42 4.02 9.72
N LEU A 75 -4.27 3.18 8.68
CA LEU A 75 -4.52 3.60 7.31
C LEU A 75 -5.97 4.06 7.11
N ALA A 76 -6.93 3.31 7.65
CA ALA A 76 -8.35 3.64 7.54
C ALA A 76 -8.69 4.97 8.21
N LEU A 77 -8.18 5.19 9.43
CA LEU A 77 -8.42 6.43 10.19
C LEU A 77 -7.73 7.63 9.55
N LEU A 78 -6.51 7.48 9.02
CA LEU A 78 -5.85 8.54 8.26
C LEU A 78 -6.64 8.90 6.99
N ALA A 79 -7.13 7.90 6.25
CA ALA A 79 -7.94 8.11 5.06
C ALA A 79 -9.24 8.85 5.37
N ASP A 80 -9.95 8.44 6.42
CA ASP A 80 -11.16 9.11 6.92
C ASP A 80 -10.85 10.58 7.30
N ALA A 81 -9.80 10.80 8.11
CA ALA A 81 -9.43 12.12 8.59
C ALA A 81 -9.15 13.11 7.44
N VAL A 82 -8.38 12.69 6.43
CA VAL A 82 -8.07 13.58 5.30
C VAL A 82 -9.24 13.76 4.36
N ARG A 83 -10.09 12.74 4.21
CA ARG A 83 -11.33 12.87 3.44
C ARG A 83 -12.28 13.87 4.09
N ALA A 84 -12.49 13.76 5.40
CA ALA A 84 -13.33 14.67 6.17
C ALA A 84 -12.78 16.11 6.16
N ALA A 85 -11.45 16.28 6.09
CA ALA A 85 -10.79 17.57 5.94
C ALA A 85 -10.88 18.17 4.52
N GLY A 86 -11.50 17.47 3.57
CA GLY A 86 -11.78 17.96 2.22
C GLY A 86 -10.69 17.68 1.20
N ALA A 87 -9.86 16.65 1.39
CA ALA A 87 -8.97 16.16 0.35
C ALA A 87 -9.74 15.83 -0.93
N ASP A 88 -9.22 16.25 -2.08
CA ASP A 88 -9.78 15.95 -3.40
C ASP A 88 -9.61 14.47 -3.73
N ARG A 89 -8.40 13.94 -3.48
CA ARG A 89 -8.08 12.52 -3.64
C ARG A 89 -7.29 11.95 -2.49
N VAL A 90 -7.55 10.69 -2.16
CA VAL A 90 -6.87 9.94 -1.10
C VAL A 90 -6.30 8.65 -1.70
N ILE A 91 -4.97 8.56 -1.75
CA ILE A 91 -4.22 7.45 -2.36
C ILE A 91 -3.42 6.73 -1.28
N GLY A 92 -3.63 5.43 -1.14
CA GLY A 92 -2.86 4.60 -0.21
C GLY A 92 -1.62 4.04 -0.89
N ILE A 93 -0.43 4.39 -0.41
CA ILE A 93 0.83 3.73 -0.77
C ILE A 93 1.04 2.59 0.24
N VAL A 94 0.66 1.38 -0.17
CA VAL A 94 0.62 0.17 0.67
C VAL A 94 1.48 -0.93 0.02
N PRO A 95 2.82 -0.84 0.10
CA PRO A 95 3.75 -1.81 -0.50
C PRO A 95 3.46 -3.26 -0.08
N TYR A 96 3.09 -3.47 1.19
CA TYR A 96 2.61 -4.75 1.67
C TYR A 96 1.14 -4.64 2.04
N LEU A 97 0.28 -5.34 1.30
CA LEU A 97 -1.14 -5.45 1.59
C LEU A 97 -1.43 -6.68 2.47
N GLY A 98 -1.71 -6.45 3.74
CA GLY A 98 -2.21 -7.46 4.67
C GLY A 98 -3.51 -8.09 4.18
N TYR A 99 -3.82 -9.28 4.69
CA TYR A 99 -4.99 -10.09 4.27
C TYR A 99 -5.01 -10.58 2.81
N ALA A 100 -4.01 -10.22 1.99
CA ALA A 100 -3.98 -10.57 0.55
C ALA A 100 -3.84 -12.08 0.25
N ARG A 101 -3.59 -12.93 1.26
CA ARG A 101 -3.51 -14.41 1.11
C ARG A 101 -4.86 -15.13 1.15
N GLN A 102 -5.93 -14.43 1.54
CA GLN A 102 -7.28 -14.98 1.62
C GLN A 102 -8.21 -14.20 0.70
N GLU A 103 -7.87 -14.20 -0.59
CA GLU A 103 -8.61 -13.55 -1.65
C GLU A 103 -9.80 -14.41 -2.14
N GLN A 104 -9.71 -15.73 -1.99
CA GLN A 104 -10.73 -16.70 -2.35
C GLN A 104 -11.22 -17.46 -1.12
N ARG A 105 -12.43 -18.04 -1.22
CA ARG A 105 -12.94 -18.96 -0.20
C ARG A 105 -12.35 -20.34 -0.46
N SER A 106 -11.51 -20.82 0.45
CA SER A 106 -10.93 -22.17 0.36
C SER A 106 -11.90 -23.22 0.88
N ARG A 107 -12.73 -22.87 1.86
CA ARG A 107 -13.75 -23.73 2.46
C ARG A 107 -15.09 -23.00 2.63
N PRO A 108 -16.22 -23.73 2.71
CA PRO A 108 -17.50 -23.13 3.09
C PRO A 108 -17.39 -22.36 4.41
N GLY A 109 -17.87 -21.12 4.43
CA GLY A 109 -17.80 -20.24 5.60
C GLY A 109 -16.59 -19.30 5.64
N ASP A 110 -15.55 -19.52 4.83
CA ASP A 110 -14.37 -18.63 4.82
C ASP A 110 -14.73 -17.19 4.36
N PRO A 111 -14.15 -16.17 5.00
CA PRO A 111 -14.20 -14.81 4.48
C PRO A 111 -13.31 -14.66 3.26
N ARG A 112 -13.59 -13.62 2.47
CA ARG A 112 -12.64 -13.08 1.48
C ARG A 112 -11.96 -11.88 2.14
N SER A 113 -11.01 -12.14 3.04
CA SER A 113 -10.45 -11.12 3.94
C SER A 113 -9.81 -9.95 3.20
N ALA A 114 -9.17 -10.21 2.05
CA ALA A 114 -8.63 -9.14 1.19
C ALA A 114 -9.74 -8.21 0.69
N GLN A 115 -10.92 -8.74 0.33
CA GLN A 115 -12.08 -7.93 -0.07
C GLN A 115 -12.76 -7.24 1.12
N VAL A 116 -12.67 -7.78 2.32
CA VAL A 116 -13.14 -7.11 3.53
C VAL A 116 -12.27 -5.89 3.82
N ALA A 117 -10.94 -6.07 3.84
CA ALA A 117 -9.99 -4.97 4.02
C ALA A 117 -10.16 -3.90 2.93
N GLY A 118 -10.27 -4.30 1.66
CA GLY A 118 -10.51 -3.38 0.56
C GLY A 118 -11.82 -2.59 0.71
N ARG A 119 -12.93 -3.24 1.10
CA ARG A 119 -14.22 -2.57 1.34
C ARG A 119 -14.17 -1.60 2.52
N LEU A 120 -13.46 -1.95 3.59
CA LEU A 120 -13.24 -1.05 4.71
C LEU A 120 -12.51 0.22 4.25
N LEU A 121 -11.39 0.06 3.55
CA LEU A 121 -10.60 1.17 3.04
C LEU A 121 -11.37 2.04 2.03
N GLY A 122 -12.14 1.42 1.13
CA GLY A 122 -12.97 2.16 0.18
C GLY A 122 -14.09 2.93 0.87
N ALA A 123 -14.71 2.35 1.91
CA ALA A 123 -15.80 2.99 2.65
C ALA A 123 -15.35 4.24 3.40
N VAL A 124 -14.11 4.27 3.90
CA VAL A 124 -13.51 5.46 4.57
C VAL A 124 -12.90 6.47 3.59
N GLY A 125 -13.09 6.27 2.29
CA GLY A 125 -12.74 7.25 1.27
C GLY A 125 -11.36 7.11 0.65
N LEU A 126 -10.74 5.92 0.69
CA LEU A 126 -9.54 5.62 -0.10
C LEU A 126 -9.91 5.43 -1.58
N ASP A 127 -9.49 6.35 -2.44
CA ASP A 127 -9.85 6.35 -3.87
C ASP A 127 -9.02 5.41 -4.72
N HIS A 128 -7.75 5.22 -4.33
CA HIS A 128 -6.78 4.49 -5.15
C HIS A 128 -5.75 3.81 -4.24
N LEU A 129 -5.34 2.61 -4.62
CA LEU A 129 -4.31 1.86 -3.92
C LEU A 129 -3.05 1.73 -4.80
N VAL A 130 -1.87 1.94 -4.25
CA VAL A 130 -0.59 1.57 -4.88
C VAL A 130 0.02 0.48 -4.03
N THR A 131 0.31 -0.68 -4.61
CA THR A 131 0.80 -1.85 -3.87
C THR A 131 1.84 -2.62 -4.69
N LEU A 132 2.61 -3.49 -4.04
CA LEU A 132 3.72 -4.23 -4.65
C LEU A 132 3.42 -5.74 -4.60
N ASP A 133 3.55 -6.42 -5.74
CA ASP A 133 3.49 -7.89 -5.87
C ASP A 133 2.38 -8.57 -5.05
N LEU A 134 1.12 -8.29 -5.40
CA LEU A 134 -0.04 -8.97 -4.83
C LEU A 134 0.11 -10.49 -4.93
N HIS A 135 -0.35 -11.17 -3.87
CA HIS A 135 -0.29 -12.63 -3.77
C HIS A 135 -0.96 -13.32 -4.97
N ALA A 136 -2.11 -12.79 -5.40
CA ALA A 136 -2.86 -13.25 -6.54
C ALA A 136 -3.24 -12.04 -7.42
N PRO A 137 -2.90 -12.04 -8.73
CA PRO A 137 -3.27 -10.95 -9.64
C PRO A 137 -4.78 -10.68 -9.69
N ALA A 138 -5.60 -11.72 -9.50
CA ALA A 138 -7.06 -11.59 -9.47
C ALA A 138 -7.58 -10.64 -8.37
N LEU A 139 -6.79 -10.41 -7.32
CA LEU A 139 -7.16 -9.49 -6.25
C LEU A 139 -7.32 -8.05 -6.76
N GLU A 140 -6.56 -7.64 -7.77
CA GLU A 140 -6.65 -6.30 -8.37
C GLU A 140 -8.07 -5.98 -8.85
N SER A 141 -8.68 -6.90 -9.61
CA SER A 141 -10.06 -6.76 -10.09
C SER A 141 -11.14 -6.90 -9.02
N ALA A 142 -10.77 -7.39 -7.83
CA ALA A 142 -11.71 -7.67 -6.74
C ALA A 142 -11.75 -6.57 -5.67
N LEU A 143 -10.83 -5.61 -5.73
CA LEU A 143 -10.84 -4.45 -4.86
C LEU A 143 -11.94 -3.47 -5.30
N PRO A 144 -12.61 -2.79 -4.35
CA PRO A 144 -13.67 -1.84 -4.67
C PRO A 144 -13.15 -0.51 -5.23
N MET A 145 -11.83 -0.30 -5.21
CA MET A 145 -11.16 0.87 -5.77
C MET A 145 -10.11 0.43 -6.80
N PRO A 146 -9.76 1.30 -7.76
CA PRO A 146 -8.61 1.08 -8.64
C PRO A 146 -7.32 0.87 -7.84
N ALA A 147 -6.47 -0.04 -8.33
CA ALA A 147 -5.16 -0.29 -7.78
C ALA A 147 -4.07 -0.18 -8.85
N THR A 148 -2.94 0.42 -8.50
CA THR A 148 -1.69 0.35 -9.27
C THR A 148 -0.83 -0.73 -8.66
N LEU A 149 -0.59 -1.79 -9.42
CA LEU A 149 0.30 -2.87 -9.02
C LEU A 149 1.72 -2.60 -9.53
N LEU A 150 2.66 -2.47 -8.60
CA LEU A 150 4.08 -2.43 -8.88
C LEU A 150 4.66 -3.85 -8.82
N HIS A 151 5.73 -4.09 -9.58
CA HIS A 151 6.40 -5.38 -9.64
C HIS A 151 7.86 -5.28 -9.22
N ALA A 152 8.26 -6.02 -8.18
CA ALA A 152 9.63 -5.92 -7.66
C ALA A 152 10.65 -6.49 -8.64
N GLU A 153 10.22 -7.36 -9.56
CA GLU A 153 11.06 -7.89 -10.65
C GLU A 153 11.68 -6.78 -11.50
N GLU A 154 11.04 -5.63 -11.67
CA GLU A 154 11.60 -4.49 -12.41
C GLU A 154 12.87 -3.94 -11.75
N VAL A 155 12.98 -4.06 -10.42
CA VAL A 155 14.15 -3.65 -9.64
C VAL A 155 15.16 -4.78 -9.50
N PHE A 156 14.70 -6.00 -9.24
CA PHE A 156 15.59 -7.13 -8.95
C PHE A 156 16.20 -7.77 -10.21
N LEU A 157 15.49 -7.87 -11.33
CA LEU A 157 16.00 -8.49 -12.55
C LEU A 157 17.30 -7.84 -13.06
N PRO A 158 17.40 -6.49 -13.14
CA PRO A 158 18.66 -5.84 -13.49
C PRO A 158 19.82 -6.19 -12.53
N GLN A 159 19.54 -6.35 -11.24
CA GLN A 159 20.58 -6.70 -10.25
C GLN A 159 21.03 -8.16 -10.40
N VAL A 160 20.09 -9.08 -10.59
CA VAL A 160 20.40 -10.50 -10.85
C VAL A 160 21.26 -10.65 -12.10
N LYS A 161 20.95 -9.90 -13.17
CA LYS A 161 21.78 -9.87 -14.40
C LYS A 161 23.20 -9.37 -14.13
N ARG A 162 23.38 -8.39 -13.24
CA ARG A 162 24.69 -7.81 -12.91
C ARG A 162 25.60 -8.77 -12.14
N TRP A 163 25.07 -9.82 -11.53
CA TRP A 163 25.91 -10.81 -10.85
C TRP A 163 26.78 -11.63 -11.81
N GLY A 164 26.44 -11.69 -13.10
CA GLY A 164 27.27 -12.36 -14.11
C GLY A 164 27.48 -13.85 -13.85
N ILE A 165 26.56 -14.51 -13.16
CA ILE A 165 26.67 -15.92 -12.80
C ILE A 165 26.44 -16.78 -14.06
N PRO A 166 27.44 -17.56 -14.51
CA PRO A 166 27.26 -18.46 -15.64
C PRO A 166 26.29 -19.59 -15.26
N ASN A 167 25.40 -19.96 -16.19
CA ASN A 167 24.38 -20.99 -15.98
C ASN A 167 23.50 -20.76 -14.73
N LEU A 168 23.10 -19.52 -14.47
CA LEU A 168 22.20 -19.18 -13.37
C LEU A 168 20.89 -19.98 -13.47
N ILE A 169 20.54 -20.67 -12.39
CA ILE A 169 19.29 -21.42 -12.27
C ILE A 169 18.39 -20.70 -11.27
N ILE A 170 17.17 -20.37 -11.70
CA ILE A 170 16.12 -19.84 -10.83
C ILE A 170 15.23 -21.00 -10.38
N VAL A 171 15.07 -21.16 -9.07
CA VAL A 171 14.29 -22.24 -8.47
C VAL A 171 13.04 -21.68 -7.81
N ALA A 172 11.87 -22.21 -8.18
CA ALA A 172 10.63 -21.94 -7.46
C ALA A 172 10.60 -22.77 -6.17
N PRO A 173 10.33 -22.16 -4.99
CA PRO A 173 10.29 -22.89 -3.73
C PRO A 173 9.09 -23.84 -3.63
N ASP A 174 8.02 -23.54 -4.37
CA ASP A 174 6.77 -24.33 -4.43
C ASP A 174 6.04 -24.08 -5.76
N ALA A 175 4.95 -24.82 -5.98
CA ALA A 175 4.14 -24.72 -7.20
C ALA A 175 3.47 -23.33 -7.38
N GLY A 176 3.12 -22.64 -6.30
CA GLY A 176 2.53 -21.30 -6.34
C GLY A 176 3.55 -20.22 -6.74
N GLY A 177 4.83 -20.42 -6.39
CA GLY A 177 5.95 -19.57 -6.76
C GLY A 177 6.41 -19.71 -8.22
N LEU A 178 5.94 -20.73 -8.95
CA LEU A 178 6.43 -21.04 -10.30
C LEU A 178 6.30 -19.87 -11.27
N LYS A 179 5.14 -19.22 -11.30
CA LYS A 179 4.91 -18.05 -12.17
C LYS A 179 5.84 -16.90 -11.85
N ARG A 180 6.14 -16.69 -10.56
CA ARG A 180 7.09 -15.64 -10.14
C ARG A 180 8.52 -16.01 -10.55
N ALA A 181 8.95 -17.25 -10.31
CA ALA A 181 10.25 -17.74 -10.72
C ALA A 181 10.46 -17.63 -12.24
N GLN A 182 9.44 -17.93 -13.05
CA GLN A 182 9.48 -17.78 -14.50
C GLN A 182 9.73 -16.34 -14.97
N ARG A 183 9.27 -15.33 -14.23
CA ARG A 183 9.57 -13.92 -14.55
C ARG A 183 11.05 -13.57 -14.32
N TYR A 184 11.71 -14.31 -13.43
CA TYR A 184 13.13 -14.17 -13.16
C TYR A 184 14.00 -15.06 -14.06
N ALA A 185 13.42 -16.09 -14.67
CA ALA A 185 14.07 -16.91 -15.67
C ALA A 185 14.15 -16.11 -16.98
N LEU A 186 15.38 -15.76 -17.37
CA LEU A 186 15.70 -14.98 -18.56
C LEU A 186 15.67 -15.83 -19.83
#